data_AF-A0A2G6BSC0-F1
#
_entry.id   AF-A0A2G6BSC0-F1
#
_cell.length_a   1.000
_cell.length_b   1.000
_cell.length_c   1.000
_cell.angle_alpha   90.00
_cell.angle_beta   90.00
_cell.angle_gamma   90.00
#
_symmetry.space_group_name_H-M   'P 1'
#
loop_
_entity.id
_entity.type
_entity.pdbx_description
1 polymer ?
#
loop_
_entity_poly.entity_id
_entity_poly.type
_entity_poly.pdbx_seq_one_letter_code
_entity_poly.pdbx_strand_id
1 'polypeptide(L)' 'MQIEIFKKTELPDGCDRYWLRIPSKEYVTAGFLFESLEGRCNYSTVKKGNERYMEVTVSPDFKTDIEKMIEYLKKM' A
#
# COMPACT_ATOMS: atom_id res chain seq x y z
N MET A 1 -3.38 -11.17 -6.18
CA MET A 1 -4.27 -10.06 -5.79
C MET A 1 -4.26 -9.02 -6.89
N GLN A 2 -5.42 -8.44 -7.22
CA GLN A 2 -5.47 -7.36 -8.20
C GLN A 2 -5.14 -6.03 -7.52
N ILE A 3 -3.86 -5.72 -7.34
CA ILE A 3 -3.40 -4.46 -6.74
C ILE A 3 -2.89 -3.53 -7.85
N GLU A 4 -3.41 -2.31 -7.91
CA GLU A 4 -2.94 -1.27 -8.83
C GLU A 4 -2.33 -0.10 -8.03
N ILE A 5 -1.08 0.26 -8.32
CA ILE A 5 -0.49 1.50 -7.82
C ILE A 5 -0.88 2.61 -8.80
N PHE A 6 -1.83 3.47 -8.42
CA PHE A 6 -2.28 4.55 -9.31
C PHE A 6 -1.62 5.90 -9.00
N LYS A 7 -0.98 6.02 -7.84
CA LYS A 7 -0.19 7.20 -7.47
C LYS A 7 0.95 6.81 -6.54
N LYS A 8 2.14 7.37 -6.80
CA LYS A 8 3.30 7.36 -5.92
C LYS A 8 3.69 8.80 -5.62
N THR A 9 4.03 9.10 -4.38
CA THR A 9 4.48 10.44 -3.96
C THR A 9 5.61 10.28 -2.97
N GLU A 10 6.78 10.84 -3.29
CA GLU A 10 7.87 10.98 -2.34
C GLU A 10 7.56 12.11 -1.38
N LEU A 11 7.75 11.87 -0.09
CA LEU A 11 7.48 12.82 0.99
C LEU A 11 8.78 13.53 1.41
N PRO A 12 8.70 14.74 2.03
CA PRO A 12 9.89 15.52 2.41
C PRO A 12 10.82 14.84 3.42
N ASP A 13 10.32 13.84 4.16
CA ASP A 13 11.07 13.01 5.10
C ASP A 13 11.77 11.80 4.42
N GLY A 14 11.71 11.73 3.09
CA GLY A 14 12.26 10.65 2.30
C GLY A 14 11.38 9.40 2.29
N CYS A 15 10.20 9.40 2.93
CA CYS A 15 9.25 8.29 2.84
C CYS A 15 8.60 8.24 1.44
N ASP A 16 8.19 7.06 1.01
CA ASP A 16 7.35 6.91 -0.20
C ASP A 16 5.91 6.62 0.19
N ARG A 17 4.98 7.37 -0.39
CA ARG A 17 3.54 7.14 -0.27
C ARG A 17 2.98 6.53 -1.54
N TYR A 18 2.45 5.32 -1.41
CA TYR A 18 1.77 4.58 -2.45
C TYR A 18 0.26 4.65 -2.25
N TRP A 19 -0.46 4.87 -3.34
CA TRP A 19 -1.92 4.79 -3.36
C TRP A 19 -2.32 3.58 -4.17
N LEU A 20 -2.95 2.63 -3.47
CA LEU A 20 -3.30 1.32 -3.99
C LEU A 20 -4.80 1.24 -4.22
N ARG A 21 -5.20 0.86 -5.43
CA ARG A 21 -6.56 0.40 -5.70
C ARG A 21 -6.56 -1.13 -5.53
N ILE A 22 -7.43 -1.59 -4.63
CA ILE A 22 -7.56 -3.00 -4.25
C ILE A 22 -9.05 -3.36 -4.29
N PRO A 23 -9.45 -4.47 -4.94
CA PRO A 23 -10.83 -4.94 -4.94
C PRO A 23 -11.37 -5.11 -3.52
N SER A 24 -12.64 -4.77 -3.32
CA SER A 24 -13.29 -4.86 -2.01
C SER A 24 -13.16 -6.23 -1.35
N LYS A 25 -13.17 -7.32 -2.14
CA LYS A 25 -13.03 -8.70 -1.66
C LYS A 25 -11.65 -9.01 -1.07
N GLU A 26 -10.61 -8.28 -1.47
CA GLU A 26 -9.21 -8.50 -1.07
C GLU A 26 -8.73 -7.46 -0.05
N TYR A 27 -9.58 -6.47 0.25
CA TYR A 27 -9.21 -5.30 1.04
C TYR A 27 -8.87 -5.63 2.50
N VAL A 28 -9.62 -6.55 3.11
CA VAL A 28 -9.37 -7.03 4.48
C VAL A 28 -8.05 -7.81 4.53
N THR A 29 -7.83 -8.70 3.56
CA THR A 29 -6.58 -9.47 3.45
C THR A 29 -5.38 -8.56 3.22
N ALA A 30 -5.51 -7.55 2.36
CA ALA A 30 -4.48 -6.54 2.16
C ALA A 30 -4.16 -5.79 3.46
N GLY A 31 -5.19 -5.35 4.19
CA GLY A 31 -5.03 -4.68 5.47
C GLY A 31 -4.24 -5.54 6.47
N PHE A 32 -4.62 -6.81 6.61
CA PHE A 32 -3.90 -7.75 7.47
C PHE A 32 -2.42 -7.92 7.08
N LEU A 33 -2.11 -7.97 5.77
CA LEU A 33 -0.73 -8.04 5.30
C LEU A 33 0.06 -6.78 5.64
N PHE A 34 -0.50 -5.60 5.42
CA PHE A 34 0.19 -4.34 5.74
C PHE A 34 0.31 -4.09 7.25
N GLU A 35 -0.64 -4.55 8.05
CA GLU A 35 -0.56 -4.51 9.52
C GLU A 35 0.62 -5.36 10.02
N SER A 36 0.90 -6.50 9.38
CA SER A 36 2.07 -7.33 9.72
C SER A 36 3.43 -6.67 9.45
N LEU A 37 3.42 -5.49 8.80
CA LEU A 37 4.60 -4.69 8.48
C LEU A 37 4.71 -3.44 9.35
N GLU A 38 4.05 -3.45 10.52
CA GLU A 38 4.18 -2.40 11.54
C GLU A 38 5.66 -2.09 11.80
N GLY A 39 5.99 -0.80 11.85
CA GLY A 39 7.37 -0.30 11.98
C GLY A 39 8.15 -0.20 10.66
N ARG A 40 7.62 -0.71 9.53
CA ARG A 40 8.21 -0.55 8.18
C ARG A 40 7.37 0.32 7.27
N CYS A 41 6.05 0.23 7.41
CA CYS A 41 5.11 1.10 6.74
C CYS A 41 3.88 1.36 7.61
N ASN A 42 3.18 2.45 7.34
CA ASN A 42 1.85 2.72 7.84
C ASN A 42 0.86 2.58 6.68
N TYR A 43 -0.32 2.02 6.93
CA TYR A 43 -1.40 2.03 5.94
C TYR A 43 -2.66 2.68 6.49
N SER A 44 -3.45 3.26 5.59
CA SER A 44 -4.75 3.81 5.92
C SER A 44 -5.75 3.55 4.81
N THR A 45 -7.03 3.48 5.18
CA THR A 45 -8.14 3.33 4.23
C THR A 45 -8.70 4.70 3.91
N VAL A 46 -8.59 5.12 2.65
CA VAL A 46 -9.16 6.38 2.17
C VAL A 46 -10.42 6.10 1.37
N LYS A 47 -11.54 6.71 1.78
CA LYS A 47 -12.81 6.66 1.04
C LYS A 47 -13.08 8.01 0.40
N LYS A 48 -13.21 8.05 -0.93
CA LYS A 48 -13.54 9.28 -1.68
C LYS A 48 -14.73 8.98 -2.58
N GLY A 49 -15.92 9.46 -2.19
CA GLY A 49 -17.17 9.08 -2.84
C GLY A 49 -17.43 7.58 -2.74
N ASN A 50 -17.60 6.94 -3.89
CA ASN A 50 -17.81 5.48 -4.01
C ASN A 50 -16.51 4.68 -4.14
N GLU A 51 -15.36 5.34 -4.22
CA GLU A 51 -14.08 4.67 -4.37
C GLU A 51 -13.39 4.51 -3.00
N ARG A 52 -12.74 3.35 -2.84
CA ARG A 52 -11.93 3.01 -1.67
C ARG A 52 -10.52 2.70 -2.14
N TYR A 53 -9.56 3.36 -1.52
CA TYR A 53 -8.14 3.24 -1.81
C TYR A 53 -7.38 2.96 -0.53
N MET A 54 -6.27 2.23 -0.62
CA MET A 54 -5.35 2.04 0.49
C MET A 54 -4.16 2.97 0.28
N GLU A 55 -3.92 3.85 1.23
CA GLU A 55 -2.70 4.65 1.28
C GLU A 55 -1.67 3.87 2.09
N VAL A 56 -0.46 3.71 1.56
CA VAL A 56 0.65 3.05 2.25
C VAL A 56 1.85 3.99 2.25
N THR A 57 2.28 4.44 3.43
CA THR A 57 3.47 5.28 3.60
C THR A 57 4.60 4.42 4.13
N VAL A 58 5.72 4.37 3.41
CA VAL A 58 6.84 3.45 3.64
C VAL A 58 8.07 4.25 4.03
N SER A 59 8.75 3.80 5.09
CA SER A 59 10.01 4.42 5.53
C SER A 59 11.13 4.24 4.50
N PRO A 60 12.14 5.13 4.46
CA PRO A 60 13.17 5.13 3.43
C PRO A 60 13.89 3.78 3.27
N ASP A 61 14.15 3.11 4.38
CA ASP A 61 14.91 1.86 4.43
C ASP A 61 14.14 0.65 3.85
N PHE A 62 12.82 0.76 3.69
CA PHE A 62 11.95 -0.36 3.30
C PHE A 62 11.26 -0.17 1.94
N LYS A 63 11.58 0.89 1.19
CA LYS A 63 10.95 1.20 -0.11
C LYS A 63 11.01 0.02 -1.07
N THR A 64 12.21 -0.54 -1.27
CA THR A 64 12.43 -1.66 -2.18
C THR A 64 11.71 -2.93 -1.72
N ASP A 65 11.63 -3.16 -0.41
CA ASP A 65 10.97 -4.34 0.14
C ASP A 65 9.46 -4.29 -0.09
N ILE A 66 8.83 -3.13 0.15
CA ILE A 66 7.40 -2.93 -0.10
C ILE A 66 7.08 -3.01 -1.59
N GLU A 67 7.91 -2.43 -2.47
CA GLU A 67 7.71 -2.54 -3.92
C GLU A 67 7.77 -4.00 -4.39
N LYS A 68 8.76 -4.77 -3.93
CA LYS A 68 8.86 -6.20 -4.23
C LYS A 68 7.67 -6.99 -3.70
N MET A 69 7.19 -6.67 -2.49
CA MET A 69 6.03 -7.31 -1.91
C MET A 69 4.77 -7.01 -2.75
N ILE A 70 4.51 -5.75 -3.11
CA ILE A 70 3.36 -5.38 -3.94
C ILE A 70 3.42 -6.12 -5.29
N GLU A 71 4.60 -6.19 -5.92
CA GLU A 71 4.80 -6.94 -7.16
C GLU A 71 4.57 -8.45 -7.00
N TYR A 72 4.95 -9.03 -5.86
CA TYR A 72 4.64 -10.42 -5.54
C TYR A 72 3.13 -10.63 -5.36
N LEU A 73 2.46 -9.76 -4.60
CA LEU A 73 1.01 -9.83 -4.38
C LEU A 73 0.23 -9.69 -5.69
N LYS A 74 0.72 -8.91 -6.67
CA LYS A 74 0.12 -8.79 -8.01
C LYS A 74 0.14 -10.10 -8.81
N LYS A 75 1.09 -10.99 -8.53
CA LYS A 75 1.28 -12.27 -9.25
C LYS A 75 0.50 -13.44 -8.65
N MET A 76 0.03 -13.29 -7.41
CA MET A 76 -0.87 -14.25 -6.76
C MET A 76 -2.28 -14.17 -7.32
#